data_AF-A0ABD6E707-F1
#
_entry.id   AF-A0ABD6E707-F1
#
_cell.length_a   1.000
_cell.length_b   1.000
_cell.length_c   1.000
_cell.angle_alpha   90.00
_cell.angle_beta   90.00
_cell.angle_gamma   90.00
#
_symmetry.space_group_name_H-M   'P 1'
#
loop_
_entity.id
_entity.type
_entity.pdbx_description
1 polymer ?
#
loop_
_entity_poly.entity_id
_entity_poly.type
_entity_poly.pdbx_seq_one_letter_code
_entity_poly.pdbx_strand_id
1 'polypeptide(L)'
;GARLDDYNGENSGSAYVFTRLDTDWAEWTEQAKLRASDGAAGDQFGYSVSINGDYAIIGARLDDDNGAYSGSAYVFIRSGTDWTQQAKLLASDGYIGDNFGFSVSIDGDYAIIGARLDDYNGENSGSAYVFIRSGTAWTQQVKLLASDGDAGDYFGGSVSIDGDYAIIGACGDNDNGDGSGSAYVFKKNIPDLDCDGTLSWTDITPEETVTGTFTVENIGEIGSLLDWEIESYPDWGNWIFTPESGIDLLAGETEEIDVKIIAPDEQEETFTGEVVLVNSEYLDDTCVIDVRLATPVNQQVDIYPLFQRILERFPNAFLILRHLMGLQ
;
A
#
# COMPACT_ATOMS: atom_id res chain seq x y z
N GLY A 1 -10.50 31.94 4.42
CA GLY A 1 -11.51 31.93 3.35
C GLY A 1 -12.58 32.97 3.62
N ALA A 2 -13.36 33.32 2.59
CA ALA A 2 -14.48 34.25 2.61
C ALA A 2 -15.67 33.61 1.88
N ARG A 3 -16.25 32.60 2.52
CA ARG A 3 -17.30 31.73 1.95
C ARG A 3 -18.62 32.41 1.56
N LEU A 4 -18.84 33.65 1.96
CA LEU A 4 -20.03 34.45 1.63
C LEU A 4 -19.67 35.61 0.69
N ASP A 5 -18.52 35.57 0.03
CA ASP A 5 -18.17 36.54 -1.01
C ASP A 5 -19.04 36.30 -2.25
N ASP A 6 -19.58 37.37 -2.83
CA ASP A 6 -20.62 37.25 -3.87
C ASP A 6 -20.08 37.36 -5.31
N TYR A 7 -18.79 37.13 -5.53
CA TYR A 7 -18.13 37.50 -6.79
C TYR A 7 -18.70 36.79 -8.03
N ASN A 8 -18.93 35.47 -7.97
CA ASN A 8 -19.50 34.68 -9.08
C ASN A 8 -21.00 34.37 -8.87
N GLY A 9 -21.65 35.03 -7.91
CA GLY A 9 -23.01 34.72 -7.46
C GLY A 9 -23.12 34.83 -5.95
N GLU A 10 -24.35 34.95 -5.45
CA GLU A 10 -24.62 35.05 -4.00
C GLU A 10 -23.98 33.87 -3.25
N ASN A 11 -23.12 34.17 -2.28
CA ASN A 11 -22.38 33.19 -1.48
C ASN A 11 -21.56 32.17 -2.30
N SER A 12 -21.11 32.55 -3.49
CA SER A 12 -20.20 31.73 -4.31
C SER A 12 -18.84 31.51 -3.64
N GLY A 13 -18.40 32.49 -2.86
CA GLY A 13 -17.24 32.41 -1.99
C GLY A 13 -15.92 32.80 -2.67
N SER A 14 -14.88 32.93 -1.85
CA SER A 14 -13.52 33.26 -2.27
C SER A 14 -12.53 32.83 -1.19
N ALA A 15 -11.26 32.69 -1.53
CA ALA A 15 -10.16 32.59 -0.58
C ALA A 15 -9.12 33.67 -0.88
N TYR A 16 -8.36 34.08 0.14
CA TYR A 16 -7.36 35.13 0.02
C TYR A 16 -6.03 34.58 0.50
N VAL A 17 -4.97 34.85 -0.26
CA VAL A 17 -3.59 34.51 0.07
C VAL A 17 -2.90 35.78 0.50
N PHE A 18 -2.34 35.76 1.71
CA PHE A 18 -1.52 36.84 2.23
C PHE A 18 -0.07 36.37 2.32
N THR A 19 0.86 37.26 1.98
CA THR A 19 2.29 37.00 2.05
C THR A 19 2.91 37.93 3.07
N ARG A 20 3.71 37.34 3.95
CA ARG A 20 4.47 38.05 4.97
C ARG A 20 5.65 38.75 4.33
N LEU A 21 5.83 40.03 4.64
CA LEU A 21 6.90 40.86 4.07
C LEU A 21 8.14 40.98 4.96
N ASP A 22 8.01 40.65 6.25
CA ASP A 22 9.08 40.72 7.24
C ASP A 22 9.27 39.39 7.99
N THR A 23 10.22 39.33 8.90
CA THR A 23 10.42 38.18 9.80
C THR A 23 9.66 38.30 11.12
N ASP A 24 9.18 39.50 11.43
CA ASP A 24 8.63 39.87 12.75
C ASP A 24 7.10 39.86 12.78
N TRP A 25 6.46 39.40 11.70
CA TRP A 25 5.01 39.25 11.53
C TRP A 25 4.22 40.56 11.55
N ALA A 26 4.88 41.70 11.36
CA ALA A 26 4.25 43.00 11.45
C ALA A 26 3.59 43.42 10.13
N GLU A 27 4.12 42.95 8.99
CA GLU A 27 3.66 43.34 7.66
C GLU A 27 3.19 42.16 6.80
N TRP A 28 1.94 42.28 6.33
CA TRP A 28 1.30 41.35 5.42
C TRP A 28 0.72 42.11 4.23
N THR A 29 0.81 41.50 3.04
CA THR A 29 0.14 42.01 1.85
C THR A 29 -0.72 40.93 1.21
N GLU A 30 -1.87 41.32 0.66
CA GLU A 30 -2.70 40.42 -0.14
C GLU A 30 -1.98 40.12 -1.44
N GLN A 31 -1.58 38.87 -1.63
CA GLN A 31 -0.94 38.41 -2.86
C GLN A 31 -1.97 38.03 -3.92
N ALA A 32 -3.05 37.34 -3.52
CA ALA A 32 -4.05 36.85 -4.45
C ALA A 32 -5.43 36.66 -3.80
N LYS A 33 -6.47 36.81 -4.62
CA LYS A 33 -7.83 36.35 -4.34
C LYS A 33 -8.13 35.14 -5.24
N LEU A 34 -8.30 33.98 -4.63
CA LEU A 34 -8.59 32.70 -5.28
C LEU A 34 -10.10 32.47 -5.37
N ARG A 35 -10.53 31.86 -6.47
CA ARG A 35 -11.93 31.61 -6.81
C ARG A 35 -12.02 30.33 -7.61
N ALA A 36 -13.06 29.53 -7.37
CA ALA A 36 -13.40 28.40 -8.24
C ALA A 36 -13.71 28.91 -9.66
N SER A 37 -13.14 28.26 -10.68
CA SER A 37 -13.36 28.56 -12.10
C SER A 37 -14.83 28.42 -12.53
N ASP A 38 -15.55 27.58 -11.81
CA ASP A 38 -16.93 27.13 -11.99
C ASP A 38 -17.82 27.54 -10.82
N GLY A 39 -17.32 28.36 -9.89
CA GLY A 39 -18.07 28.74 -8.69
C GLY A 39 -19.43 29.35 -9.02
N ALA A 40 -20.47 28.80 -8.40
CA ALA A 40 -21.87 29.17 -8.55
C ALA A 40 -22.43 29.73 -7.24
N ALA A 41 -23.67 30.23 -7.28
CA ALA A 41 -24.32 30.80 -6.10
C ALA A 41 -24.60 29.70 -5.07
N GLY A 42 -24.13 29.90 -3.83
CA GLY A 42 -24.37 29.01 -2.72
C GLY A 42 -23.29 27.97 -2.45
N ASP A 43 -22.30 27.78 -3.32
CA ASP A 43 -21.24 26.76 -3.18
C ASP A 43 -20.38 26.94 -1.94
N GLN A 44 -20.27 28.20 -1.47
CA GLN A 44 -19.51 28.58 -0.29
C GLN A 44 -18.03 28.22 -0.36
N PHE A 45 -17.40 28.42 -1.53
CA PHE A 45 -15.95 28.29 -1.70
C PHE A 45 -15.17 29.12 -0.67
N GLY A 46 -14.15 28.53 -0.05
CA GLY A 46 -13.43 29.18 1.04
C GLY A 46 -14.06 28.92 2.41
N TYR A 47 -14.91 27.89 2.52
CA TYR A 47 -15.44 27.41 3.80
C TYR A 47 -14.32 26.92 4.70
N SER A 48 -13.46 26.08 4.14
CA SER A 48 -12.25 25.53 4.75
C SER A 48 -11.07 25.82 3.82
N VAL A 49 -9.88 26.02 4.39
CA VAL A 49 -8.65 26.31 3.64
C VAL A 49 -7.46 25.63 4.31
N SER A 50 -6.54 25.11 3.53
CA SER A 50 -5.21 24.66 3.98
C SER A 50 -4.15 24.97 2.92
N ILE A 51 -2.90 25.14 3.33
CA ILE A 51 -1.78 25.51 2.46
C ILE A 51 -0.50 24.78 2.89
N ASN A 52 0.19 24.16 1.94
CA ASN A 52 1.48 23.50 2.13
C ASN A 52 2.38 23.79 0.92
N GLY A 53 3.55 24.39 1.17
CA GLY A 53 4.47 24.80 0.11
C GLY A 53 3.83 25.73 -0.91
N ASP A 54 3.77 25.28 -2.17
CA ASP A 54 3.16 25.99 -3.30
C ASP A 54 1.71 25.56 -3.57
N TYR A 55 1.13 24.69 -2.75
CA TYR A 55 -0.24 24.19 -2.93
C TYR A 55 -1.17 24.72 -1.85
N ALA A 56 -2.40 25.06 -2.26
CA ALA A 56 -3.49 25.38 -1.37
C ALA A 56 -4.71 24.54 -1.74
N ILE A 57 -5.42 24.03 -0.74
CA ILE A 57 -6.71 23.35 -0.91
C ILE A 57 -7.81 24.19 -0.27
N ILE A 58 -8.94 24.32 -0.96
CA ILE A 58 -10.08 25.12 -0.53
C ILE A 58 -11.37 24.33 -0.67
N GLY A 59 -12.14 24.23 0.41
CA GLY A 59 -13.44 23.58 0.42
C GLY A 59 -14.59 24.48 -0.02
N ALA A 60 -15.53 23.91 -0.75
CA ALA A 60 -16.82 24.47 -1.18
C ALA A 60 -17.93 23.47 -0.82
N ARG A 61 -18.27 23.40 0.47
CA ARG A 61 -19.06 22.29 1.01
C ARG A 61 -20.50 22.17 0.48
N LEU A 62 -21.00 23.18 -0.23
CA LEU A 62 -22.38 23.23 -0.73
C LEU A 62 -22.46 23.19 -2.26
N ASP A 63 -21.31 23.09 -2.93
CA ASP A 63 -21.21 22.85 -4.38
C ASP A 63 -22.05 21.62 -4.76
N ASP A 64 -22.74 21.69 -5.91
CA ASP A 64 -23.75 20.71 -6.30
C ASP A 64 -23.41 19.86 -7.53
N ASP A 65 -22.16 19.93 -8.00
CA ASP A 65 -21.73 19.24 -9.23
C ASP A 65 -21.74 17.71 -9.14
N ASN A 66 -21.70 17.16 -7.93
CA ASN A 66 -21.83 15.71 -7.70
C ASN A 66 -23.14 15.34 -6.97
N GLY A 67 -24.15 16.22 -7.02
CA GLY A 67 -25.40 16.11 -6.28
C GLY A 67 -25.63 17.32 -5.38
N ALA A 68 -26.89 17.66 -5.10
CA ALA A 68 -27.22 18.85 -4.31
C ALA A 68 -26.50 18.86 -2.96
N TYR A 69 -25.68 19.88 -2.70
CA TYR A 69 -24.88 20.01 -1.48
C TYR A 69 -23.94 18.82 -1.21
N SER A 70 -23.54 18.09 -2.26
CA SER A 70 -22.54 17.02 -2.19
C SER A 70 -21.18 17.58 -1.82
N GLY A 71 -20.88 18.80 -2.27
CA GLY A 71 -19.68 19.55 -1.94
C GLY A 71 -18.48 19.20 -2.81
N SER A 72 -17.51 20.10 -2.82
CA SER A 72 -16.29 20.03 -3.61
C SER A 72 -15.08 20.56 -2.84
N ALA A 73 -13.88 20.17 -3.26
CA ALA A 73 -12.64 20.84 -2.86
C ALA A 73 -11.81 21.21 -4.08
N TYR A 74 -11.03 22.28 -3.98
CA TYR A 74 -10.29 22.84 -5.09
C TYR A 74 -8.83 23.01 -4.72
N VAL A 75 -7.94 22.50 -5.58
CA VAL A 75 -6.49 22.62 -5.40
C VAL A 75 -5.98 23.75 -6.28
N PHE A 76 -5.23 24.66 -5.70
CA PHE A 76 -4.50 25.73 -6.38
C PHE A 76 -3.01 25.51 -6.23
N ILE A 77 -2.27 25.82 -7.29
CA ILE A 77 -0.81 25.80 -7.31
C ILE A 77 -0.28 27.21 -7.53
N ARG A 78 0.80 27.55 -6.83
CA ARG A 78 1.53 28.81 -6.96
C ARG A 78 2.69 28.67 -7.95
N SER A 79 2.82 29.65 -8.84
CA SER A 79 3.99 29.83 -9.71
C SER A 79 4.47 31.28 -9.58
N GLY A 80 5.55 31.50 -8.83
CA GLY A 80 5.97 32.85 -8.45
C GLY A 80 4.93 33.53 -7.56
N THR A 81 4.32 34.62 -8.04
CA THR A 81 3.24 35.31 -7.33
C THR A 81 1.84 34.85 -7.75
N ASP A 82 1.73 34.13 -8.86
CA ASP A 82 0.46 33.76 -9.47
C ASP A 82 -0.06 32.45 -8.86
N TRP A 83 -1.38 32.39 -8.68
CA TRP A 83 -2.07 31.19 -8.22
C TRP A 83 -3.07 30.75 -9.29
N THR A 84 -3.02 29.47 -9.65
CA THR A 84 -3.90 28.87 -10.66
C THR A 84 -4.59 27.64 -10.09
N GLN A 85 -5.89 27.48 -10.37
CA GLN A 85 -6.63 26.26 -10.03
C GLN A 85 -6.03 25.09 -10.83
N GLN A 86 -5.53 24.10 -10.13
CA GLN A 86 -4.96 22.89 -10.71
C GLN A 86 -6.00 21.78 -10.86
N ALA A 87 -6.87 21.63 -9.86
CA ALA A 87 -7.87 20.55 -9.83
C ALA A 87 -9.13 20.94 -9.05
N LYS A 88 -10.24 20.30 -9.40
CA LYS A 88 -11.46 20.15 -8.59
C LYS A 88 -11.53 18.69 -8.15
N LEU A 89 -11.75 18.46 -6.87
CA LEU A 89 -11.82 17.16 -6.22
C LEU A 89 -13.26 16.92 -5.77
N LEU A 90 -13.78 15.75 -6.12
CA LEU A 90 -15.10 15.25 -5.77
C LEU A 90 -14.93 13.88 -5.10
N ALA A 91 -15.75 13.58 -4.09
CA ALA A 91 -15.83 12.21 -3.58
C ALA A 91 -16.33 11.26 -4.68
N SER A 92 -15.69 10.11 -4.85
CA SER A 92 -16.07 9.12 -5.87
C SER A 92 -17.50 8.61 -5.75
N ASP A 93 -18.01 8.61 -4.53
CA ASP A 93 -19.35 8.18 -4.11
C ASP A 93 -20.18 9.35 -3.56
N GLY A 94 -19.77 10.59 -3.83
CA GLY A 94 -20.45 11.78 -3.31
C GLY A 94 -21.94 11.80 -3.65
N TYR A 95 -22.73 12.16 -2.66
CA TYR A 95 -24.18 12.12 -2.70
C TYR A 95 -24.81 13.41 -2.14
N ILE A 96 -26.13 13.51 -2.27
CA ILE A 96 -26.88 14.69 -1.84
C ILE A 96 -26.70 14.90 -0.34
N GLY A 97 -26.13 16.04 0.05
CA GLY A 97 -26.04 16.45 1.45
C GLY A 97 -24.74 16.08 2.16
N ASP A 98 -23.85 15.29 1.57
CA ASP A 98 -22.63 14.78 2.26
C ASP A 98 -21.68 15.88 2.75
N ASN A 99 -21.76 17.09 2.15
CA ASN A 99 -20.96 18.25 2.52
C ASN A 99 -19.44 18.01 2.38
N PHE A 100 -19.01 17.31 1.33
CA PHE A 100 -17.58 17.15 1.00
C PHE A 100 -16.88 18.51 0.85
N GLY A 101 -15.67 18.64 1.41
CA GLY A 101 -15.01 19.94 1.50
C GLY A 101 -15.42 20.75 2.74
N PHE A 102 -16.17 20.16 3.67
CA PHE A 102 -16.44 20.78 4.97
C PHE A 102 -15.15 21.12 5.73
N SER A 103 -14.20 20.19 5.70
CA SER A 103 -12.88 20.36 6.26
C SER A 103 -11.85 19.88 5.22
N VAL A 104 -10.69 20.53 5.17
CA VAL A 104 -9.61 20.19 4.22
C VAL A 104 -8.26 20.33 4.90
N SER A 105 -7.33 19.43 4.60
CA SER A 105 -5.91 19.59 4.91
C SER A 105 -5.07 19.06 3.74
N ILE A 106 -3.88 19.62 3.55
CA ILE A 106 -2.93 19.22 2.51
C ILE A 106 -1.53 19.16 3.09
N ASP A 107 -0.80 18.10 2.77
CA ASP A 107 0.63 17.95 3.07
C ASP A 107 1.36 17.26 1.92
N GLY A 108 2.35 17.93 1.34
CA GLY A 108 3.06 17.47 0.16
C GLY A 108 2.11 17.09 -0.99
N ASP A 109 2.11 15.80 -1.34
CA ASP A 109 1.30 15.21 -2.40
C ASP A 109 -0.04 14.66 -1.92
N TYR A 110 -0.35 14.75 -0.63
CA TYR A 110 -1.57 14.21 -0.05
C TYR A 110 -2.52 15.33 0.38
N ALA A 111 -3.81 15.09 0.20
CA ALA A 111 -4.87 15.92 0.74
C ALA A 111 -5.92 15.06 1.42
N ILE A 112 -6.45 15.52 2.55
CA ILE A 112 -7.59 14.91 3.22
C ILE A 112 -8.76 15.89 3.24
N ILE A 113 -9.95 15.38 2.92
CA ILE A 113 -11.17 16.17 2.78
C ILE A 113 -12.30 15.49 3.55
N GLY A 114 -12.94 16.22 4.46
CA GLY A 114 -14.07 15.72 5.22
C GLY A 114 -15.42 15.94 4.53
N ALA A 115 -16.28 14.95 4.62
CA ALA A 115 -17.70 14.98 4.25
C ALA A 115 -18.52 14.58 5.50
N ARG A 116 -18.72 15.55 6.40
CA ARG A 116 -19.20 15.27 7.76
C ARG A 116 -20.64 14.74 7.83
N LEU A 117 -21.40 14.84 6.74
CA LEU A 117 -22.81 14.44 6.66
C LEU A 117 -23.00 13.24 5.73
N ASP A 118 -21.92 12.59 5.32
CA ASP A 118 -21.98 11.31 4.59
C ASP A 118 -22.66 10.23 5.45
N ASP A 119 -23.48 9.40 4.81
CA ASP A 119 -24.38 8.46 5.50
C ASP A 119 -23.87 7.00 5.54
N TYR A 120 -22.57 6.76 5.27
CA TYR A 120 -22.07 5.41 5.00
C TYR A 120 -22.33 4.37 6.11
N ASN A 121 -22.05 4.72 7.38
CA ASN A 121 -22.29 3.84 8.54
C ASN A 121 -23.57 4.18 9.32
N GLY A 122 -24.35 5.17 8.87
CA GLY A 122 -25.49 5.72 9.59
C GLY A 122 -25.74 7.17 9.18
N GLU A 123 -26.95 7.68 9.45
CA GLU A 123 -27.34 9.05 9.11
C GLU A 123 -26.37 10.07 9.70
N ASN A 124 -25.67 10.83 8.86
CA ASN A 124 -24.61 11.77 9.21
C ASN A 124 -23.48 11.17 10.06
N SER A 125 -23.17 9.88 9.88
CA SER A 125 -22.00 9.23 10.50
C SER A 125 -20.71 9.90 10.06
N GLY A 126 -20.66 10.37 8.80
CA GLY A 126 -19.60 11.16 8.24
C GLY A 126 -18.42 10.32 7.74
N SER A 127 -17.66 10.93 6.84
CA SER A 127 -16.52 10.30 6.17
C SER A 127 -15.39 11.30 5.93
N ALA A 128 -14.17 10.80 5.72
CA ALA A 128 -13.05 11.59 5.21
C ALA A 128 -12.38 10.88 4.03
N TYR A 129 -11.84 11.63 3.09
CA TYR A 129 -11.30 11.09 1.84
C TYR A 129 -9.87 11.58 1.64
N VAL A 130 -8.96 10.64 1.35
CA VAL A 130 -7.57 10.93 1.06
C VAL A 130 -7.35 10.92 -0.46
N PHE A 131 -6.74 11.97 -0.98
CA PHE A 131 -6.33 12.10 -2.37
C PHE A 131 -4.80 12.17 -2.44
N ILE A 132 -4.22 11.55 -3.46
CA ILE A 132 -2.79 11.67 -3.79
C ILE A 132 -2.62 12.39 -5.12
N ARG A 133 -1.56 13.20 -5.22
CA ARG A 133 -1.13 13.86 -6.43
C ARG A 133 -0.03 13.06 -7.12
N SER A 134 -0.21 12.80 -8.41
CA SER A 134 0.84 12.28 -9.30
C SER A 134 0.99 13.21 -10.50
N GLY A 135 2.11 13.95 -10.54
CA GLY A 135 2.28 15.05 -11.49
C GLY A 135 1.23 16.16 -11.26
N THR A 136 0.31 16.32 -12.21
CA THR A 136 -0.81 17.27 -12.10
C THR A 136 -2.15 16.62 -11.78
N ALA A 137 -2.22 15.29 -11.78
CA ALA A 137 -3.44 14.55 -11.51
C ALA A 137 -3.60 14.33 -10.01
N TRP A 138 -4.83 14.44 -9.51
CA TRP A 138 -5.21 14.08 -8.15
C TRP A 138 -6.19 12.91 -8.20
N THR A 139 -5.92 11.86 -7.44
CA THR A 139 -6.73 10.64 -7.41
C THR A 139 -7.10 10.27 -5.98
N GLN A 140 -8.38 10.01 -5.73
CA GLN A 140 -8.84 9.47 -4.44
C GLN A 140 -8.15 8.12 -4.21
N GLN A 141 -7.54 7.94 -3.04
CA GLN A 141 -6.88 6.69 -2.65
C GLN A 141 -7.78 5.87 -1.72
N VAL A 142 -8.34 6.52 -0.70
CA VAL A 142 -9.11 5.83 0.33
C VAL A 142 -10.19 6.72 0.91
N LYS A 143 -11.32 6.09 1.27
CA LYS A 143 -12.36 6.65 2.14
C LYS A 143 -12.10 6.13 3.56
N LEU A 144 -11.81 7.03 4.48
CA LEU A 144 -11.61 6.77 5.90
C LEU A 144 -12.95 6.87 6.63
N LEU A 145 -13.18 5.92 7.53
CA LEU A 145 -14.38 5.78 8.34
C LEU A 145 -13.95 5.60 9.80
N ALA A 146 -14.77 6.10 10.74
CA ALA A 146 -14.63 5.71 12.14
C ALA A 146 -14.87 4.20 12.29
N SER A 147 -14.05 3.54 13.11
CA SER A 147 -14.15 2.09 13.37
C SER A 147 -15.45 1.68 14.08
N ASP A 148 -16.05 2.64 14.78
CA ASP A 148 -17.26 2.56 15.60
C ASP A 148 -18.33 3.55 15.11
N GLY A 149 -18.17 4.14 13.92
CA GLY A 149 -19.04 5.22 13.45
C GLY A 149 -20.52 4.85 13.42
N ASP A 150 -21.35 5.71 14.01
CA ASP A 150 -22.80 5.60 14.09
C ASP A 150 -23.48 6.92 13.65
N ALA A 151 -24.81 6.91 13.59
CA ALA A 151 -25.60 8.05 13.17
C ALA A 151 -25.37 9.28 14.06
N GLY A 152 -25.01 10.40 13.42
CA GLY A 152 -24.83 11.69 14.07
C GLY A 152 -23.44 11.91 14.66
N ASP A 153 -22.45 11.06 14.37
CA ASP A 153 -21.08 11.22 14.87
C ASP A 153 -20.32 12.36 14.17
N TYR A 154 -20.71 12.67 12.94
CA TYR A 154 -20.12 13.72 12.11
C TYR A 154 -18.60 13.55 11.91
N PHE A 155 -18.13 12.32 11.70
CA PHE A 155 -16.74 12.03 11.33
C PHE A 155 -16.35 12.81 10.07
N GLY A 156 -15.15 13.39 10.05
CA GLY A 156 -14.75 14.34 9.00
C GLY A 156 -15.17 15.79 9.29
N GLY A 157 -15.78 16.07 10.45
CA GLY A 157 -16.06 17.43 10.91
C GLY A 157 -14.80 18.29 11.06
N SER A 158 -13.66 17.67 11.34
CA SER A 158 -12.33 18.29 11.23
C SER A 158 -11.32 17.25 10.75
N VAL A 159 -10.34 17.68 9.95
CA VAL A 159 -9.29 16.81 9.42
C VAL A 159 -7.94 17.52 9.51
N SER A 160 -6.89 16.75 9.73
CA SER A 160 -5.48 17.16 9.62
C SER A 160 -4.69 16.02 8.99
N ILE A 161 -3.68 16.34 8.20
CA ILE A 161 -2.72 15.39 7.65
C ILE A 161 -1.32 16.00 7.76
N ASP A 162 -0.35 15.21 8.19
CA ASP A 162 1.06 15.57 8.33
C ASP A 162 1.91 14.30 8.24
N GLY A 163 2.79 14.22 7.23
CA GLY A 163 3.57 13.02 6.93
C GLY A 163 2.67 11.80 6.77
N ASP A 164 2.95 10.76 7.55
CA ASP A 164 2.22 9.50 7.52
C ASP A 164 0.95 9.49 8.38
N TYR A 165 0.60 10.58 9.05
CA TYR A 165 -0.54 10.59 9.95
C TYR A 165 -1.67 11.47 9.44
N ALA A 166 -2.90 10.94 9.54
CA ALA A 166 -4.12 11.70 9.41
C ALA A 166 -4.92 11.64 10.72
N ILE A 167 -5.46 12.79 11.14
CA ILE A 167 -6.33 12.88 12.31
C ILE A 167 -7.68 13.40 11.88
N ILE A 168 -8.75 12.70 12.25
CA ILE A 168 -10.12 13.06 11.92
C ILE A 168 -10.96 13.16 13.18
N GLY A 169 -11.70 14.25 13.32
CA GLY A 169 -12.64 14.45 14.42
C GLY A 169 -14.06 14.01 14.06
N ALA A 170 -14.74 13.37 15.01
CA ALA A 170 -16.17 13.08 15.01
C ALA A 170 -16.78 13.80 16.21
N CYS A 171 -17.28 15.02 16.00
CA CYS A 171 -17.69 15.87 17.11
C CYS A 171 -19.03 15.49 17.75
N GLY A 172 -19.81 14.63 17.09
CA GLY A 172 -21.10 14.15 17.58
C GLY A 172 -21.05 12.81 18.29
N ASP A 173 -19.92 12.11 18.23
CA ASP A 173 -19.74 10.79 18.83
C ASP A 173 -20.14 10.79 20.32
N ASN A 174 -20.91 9.77 20.69
CA ASN A 174 -21.57 9.64 21.97
C ASN A 174 -21.13 8.41 22.80
N ASP A 175 -20.09 7.69 22.38
CA ASP A 175 -19.59 6.48 23.06
C ASP A 175 -19.24 6.70 24.54
N ASN A 176 -18.80 7.92 24.88
CA ASN A 176 -18.50 8.35 26.26
C ASN A 176 -19.53 9.34 26.84
N GLY A 177 -20.73 9.37 26.26
CA GLY A 177 -21.85 10.25 26.62
C GLY A 177 -22.24 11.22 25.50
N ASP A 178 -23.48 11.72 25.53
CA ASP A 178 -24.06 12.58 24.49
C ASP A 178 -23.11 13.69 24.00
N GLY A 179 -22.65 13.57 22.74
CA GLY A 179 -21.78 14.56 22.10
C GLY A 179 -20.41 14.71 22.75
N SER A 180 -19.89 13.65 23.38
CA SER A 180 -18.54 13.62 23.96
C SER A 180 -17.45 13.89 22.92
N GLY A 181 -17.69 13.47 21.68
CA GLY A 181 -16.80 13.57 20.55
C GLY A 181 -15.58 12.66 20.64
N SER A 182 -15.05 12.29 19.48
CA SER A 182 -13.83 11.50 19.35
C SER A 182 -12.88 12.07 18.30
N ALA A 183 -11.61 11.66 18.40
CA ALA A 183 -10.58 11.93 17.40
C ALA A 183 -9.88 10.61 17.05
N TYR A 184 -9.83 10.32 15.76
CA TYR A 184 -9.29 9.08 15.20
C TYR A 184 -7.97 9.40 14.52
N VAL A 185 -6.96 8.58 14.80
CA VAL A 185 -5.64 8.69 14.19
C VAL A 185 -5.46 7.53 13.22
N PHE A 186 -5.16 7.87 11.97
CA PHE A 186 -4.83 6.93 10.91
C PHE A 186 -3.35 7.10 10.58
N LYS A 187 -2.64 5.99 10.42
CA LYS A 187 -1.30 5.94 9.86
C LYS A 187 -1.41 5.50 8.41
N LYS A 188 -0.66 6.13 7.51
CA LYS A 188 -0.52 5.74 6.11
C LYS A 188 0.16 4.39 6.05
N ASN A 189 -0.43 3.47 5.28
CA ASN A 189 0.17 2.18 5.01
C ASN A 189 1.18 2.35 3.86
N ILE A 190 2.44 1.99 4.09
CA ILE A 190 3.49 2.01 3.08
C ILE A 190 3.96 0.56 2.94
N PRO A 191 3.69 -0.11 1.80
CA PRO A 191 4.33 -1.39 1.49
C PRO A 191 5.83 -1.20 1.53
N ASP A 192 6.49 -1.93 2.42
CA ASP A 192 7.91 -1.80 2.69
C ASP A 192 8.63 -3.15 2.79
N LEU A 193 7.92 -4.26 2.57
CA LEU A 193 8.53 -5.58 2.45
C LEU A 193 9.10 -5.80 1.04
N ASP A 194 10.40 -6.09 0.97
CA ASP A 194 11.04 -6.69 -0.19
C ASP A 194 11.82 -7.94 0.21
N CYS A 195 12.07 -8.82 -0.75
CA CYS A 195 12.86 -10.02 -0.56
C CYS A 195 13.63 -10.38 -1.83
N ASP A 196 14.89 -10.75 -1.67
CA ASP A 196 15.77 -11.14 -2.77
C ASP A 196 16.43 -12.49 -2.51
N GLY A 197 16.52 -13.29 -3.56
CA GLY A 197 17.11 -14.62 -3.52
C GLY A 197 16.33 -15.64 -4.34
N THR A 198 16.97 -16.79 -4.57
CA THR A 198 16.32 -17.98 -5.14
C THR A 198 16.88 -19.21 -4.47
N LEU A 199 16.01 -20.18 -4.21
CA LEU A 199 16.36 -21.42 -3.53
C LEU A 199 16.42 -22.56 -4.55
N SER A 200 17.63 -22.88 -5.04
CA SER A 200 17.78 -23.94 -6.03
C SER A 200 18.86 -24.96 -5.71
N TRP A 201 18.47 -26.23 -5.76
CA TRP A 201 19.35 -27.37 -5.56
C TRP A 201 19.13 -28.45 -6.62
N THR A 202 20.21 -29.12 -7.02
CA THR A 202 20.19 -30.19 -8.03
C THR A 202 21.02 -31.36 -7.58
N ASP A 203 20.66 -32.55 -8.06
CA ASP A 203 21.33 -33.82 -7.74
C ASP A 203 21.33 -34.12 -6.22
N ILE A 204 20.21 -33.81 -5.55
CA ILE A 204 20.05 -33.98 -4.10
C ILE A 204 19.61 -35.40 -3.74
N THR A 205 20.36 -36.05 -2.86
CA THR A 205 20.00 -37.40 -2.40
C THR A 205 18.67 -37.33 -1.64
N PRO A 206 17.72 -38.27 -1.83
CA PRO A 206 16.52 -38.32 -1.01
C PRO A 206 16.85 -38.34 0.48
N GLU A 207 16.06 -37.63 1.30
CA GLU A 207 16.26 -37.41 2.73
C GLU A 207 17.54 -36.62 3.11
N GLU A 208 18.31 -36.11 2.15
CA GLU A 208 19.45 -35.23 2.40
C GLU A 208 18.99 -33.87 2.94
N THR A 209 19.74 -33.34 3.91
CA THR A 209 19.52 -31.96 4.37
C THR A 209 20.31 -31.00 3.51
N VAL A 210 19.61 -30.11 2.81
CA VAL A 210 20.20 -29.02 2.03
C VAL A 210 19.96 -27.68 2.71
N THR A 211 20.83 -26.71 2.42
CA THR A 211 20.74 -25.37 2.98
C THR A 211 20.80 -24.31 1.88
N GLY A 212 20.16 -23.18 2.10
CA GLY A 212 20.22 -22.00 1.23
C GLY A 212 19.89 -20.74 2.03
N THR A 213 20.01 -19.59 1.39
CA THR A 213 19.67 -18.30 2.00
C THR A 213 18.89 -17.45 1.02
N PHE A 214 18.08 -16.57 1.56
CA PHE A 214 17.51 -15.42 0.87
C PHE A 214 17.49 -14.24 1.85
N THR A 215 17.10 -13.07 1.38
CA THR A 215 17.11 -11.85 2.17
C THR A 215 15.72 -11.21 2.22
N VAL A 216 15.45 -10.51 3.31
CA VAL A 216 14.32 -9.61 3.49
C VAL A 216 14.87 -8.21 3.70
N GLU A 217 14.31 -7.21 3.03
CA GLU A 217 14.71 -5.81 3.17
C GLU A 217 13.48 -4.95 3.49
N ASN A 218 13.66 -3.99 4.39
CA ASN A 218 12.70 -2.89 4.51
C ASN A 218 13.03 -1.82 3.46
N ILE A 219 12.25 -1.75 2.38
CA ILE A 219 12.43 -0.76 1.29
C ILE A 219 11.63 0.54 1.51
N GLY A 220 11.08 0.72 2.71
CA GLY A 220 10.29 1.87 3.11
C GLY A 220 11.10 3.16 3.29
N GLU A 221 10.40 4.22 3.68
CA GLU A 221 11.01 5.53 3.91
C GLU A 221 11.79 5.56 5.23
N ILE A 222 12.79 6.44 5.35
CA ILE A 222 13.61 6.57 6.58
C ILE A 222 12.69 6.76 7.81
N GLY A 223 12.75 5.79 8.72
CA GLY A 223 11.92 5.77 9.94
C GLY A 223 10.75 4.77 9.88
N SER A 224 10.51 4.11 8.74
CA SER A 224 9.65 2.93 8.69
C SER A 224 10.27 1.78 9.48
N LEU A 225 9.38 0.92 9.96
CA LEU A 225 9.65 -0.32 10.66
C LEU A 225 8.87 -1.40 9.92
N LEU A 226 9.50 -2.54 9.67
CA LEU A 226 8.89 -3.68 9.03
C LEU A 226 8.86 -4.84 10.00
N ASP A 227 7.65 -5.29 10.30
CA ASP A 227 7.39 -6.59 10.91
C ASP A 227 7.02 -7.58 9.80
N TRP A 228 7.67 -8.74 9.74
CA TRP A 228 7.47 -9.70 8.65
C TRP A 228 7.44 -11.13 9.15
N GLU A 229 6.74 -12.02 8.45
CA GLU A 229 6.73 -13.45 8.75
C GLU A 229 6.66 -14.33 7.49
N ILE A 230 7.10 -15.59 7.60
CA ILE A 230 6.88 -16.60 6.56
C ILE A 230 5.40 -17.00 6.57
N GLU A 231 4.64 -16.59 5.56
CA GLU A 231 3.21 -16.90 5.45
C GLU A 231 2.98 -18.34 5.00
N SER A 232 3.70 -18.77 3.95
CA SER A 232 3.54 -20.10 3.38
C SER A 232 4.80 -20.59 2.66
N TYR A 233 4.90 -21.90 2.49
CA TYR A 233 6.00 -22.57 1.82
C TYR A 233 5.51 -23.91 1.26
N PRO A 234 6.29 -24.57 0.39
CA PRO A 234 5.85 -25.81 -0.26
C PRO A 234 5.55 -26.93 0.75
N ASP A 235 4.57 -27.78 0.42
CA ASP A 235 4.09 -28.87 1.28
C ASP A 235 4.96 -30.14 1.22
N TRP A 236 5.97 -30.16 0.34
CA TRP A 236 6.95 -31.21 0.22
C TRP A 236 8.20 -30.92 1.07
N GLY A 237 8.87 -31.97 1.54
CA GLY A 237 10.06 -31.87 2.38
C GLY A 237 9.76 -31.39 3.80
N ASN A 238 10.81 -31.22 4.61
CA ASN A 238 10.69 -30.60 5.93
C ASN A 238 11.51 -29.31 5.97
N TRP A 239 10.82 -28.19 6.17
CA TRP A 239 11.37 -26.84 6.11
C TRP A 239 11.68 -26.28 7.50
N ILE A 240 12.80 -25.59 7.61
CA ILE A 240 13.20 -24.82 8.79
C ILE A 240 13.76 -23.49 8.29
N PHE A 241 13.18 -22.39 8.77
CA PHE A 241 13.63 -21.02 8.52
C PHE A 241 14.30 -20.47 9.78
N THR A 242 15.34 -19.65 9.62
CA THR A 242 16.01 -19.00 10.74
C THR A 242 16.50 -17.61 10.31
N PRO A 243 15.82 -16.53 10.74
CA PRO A 243 14.56 -16.52 11.50
C PRO A 243 13.33 -16.93 10.67
N GLU A 244 12.20 -17.21 11.34
CA GLU A 244 10.88 -17.45 10.68
C GLU A 244 10.01 -16.18 10.60
N SER A 245 10.42 -15.13 11.31
CA SER A 245 9.82 -13.80 11.33
C SER A 245 10.80 -12.78 11.88
N GLY A 246 10.59 -11.50 11.56
CA GLY A 246 11.33 -10.37 12.08
C GLY A 246 10.39 -9.28 12.58
N ILE A 247 10.89 -8.45 13.50
CA ILE A 247 10.17 -7.30 14.04
C ILE A 247 11.06 -6.05 13.97
N ASP A 248 10.44 -4.90 13.75
CA ASP A 248 11.09 -3.59 13.77
C ASP A 248 12.32 -3.47 12.84
N LEU A 249 12.34 -4.14 11.68
CA LEU A 249 13.43 -4.00 10.72
C LEU A 249 13.42 -2.57 10.15
N LEU A 250 14.52 -1.82 10.34
CA LEU A 250 14.58 -0.40 9.97
C LEU A 250 14.69 -0.23 8.45
N ALA A 251 14.14 0.87 7.94
CA ALA A 251 14.29 1.28 6.54
C ALA A 251 15.75 1.19 6.02
N GLY A 252 15.93 0.45 4.94
CA GLY A 252 17.22 0.17 4.29
C GLY A 252 18.08 -0.90 4.98
N GLU A 253 17.57 -1.55 6.03
CA GLU A 253 18.19 -2.73 6.60
C GLU A 253 17.72 -4.00 5.89
N THR A 254 18.65 -4.95 5.79
CA THR A 254 18.43 -6.26 5.20
C THR A 254 18.70 -7.32 6.25
N GLU A 255 17.82 -8.30 6.36
CA GLU A 255 17.97 -9.49 7.18
C GLU A 255 18.18 -10.71 6.28
N GLU A 256 19.15 -11.57 6.62
CA GLU A 256 19.41 -12.82 5.90
C GLU A 256 18.68 -13.98 6.61
N ILE A 257 17.99 -14.79 5.82
CA ILE A 257 17.21 -15.93 6.30
C ILE A 257 17.94 -17.21 5.89
N ASP A 258 18.38 -17.98 6.88
CA ASP A 258 18.89 -19.32 6.69
C ASP A 258 17.74 -20.31 6.49
N VAL A 259 17.78 -21.07 5.40
CA VAL A 259 16.80 -22.11 5.08
C VAL A 259 17.45 -23.48 5.15
N LYS A 260 16.80 -24.41 5.83
CA LYS A 260 17.16 -25.84 5.80
C LYS A 260 15.97 -26.66 5.33
N ILE A 261 16.24 -27.59 4.42
CA ILE A 261 15.23 -28.48 3.88
C ILE A 261 15.74 -29.91 4.01
N ILE A 262 14.95 -30.79 4.61
CA ILE A 262 15.13 -32.24 4.45
C ILE A 262 14.38 -32.63 3.18
N ALA A 263 15.14 -33.06 2.17
CA ALA A 263 14.60 -33.42 0.85
C ALA A 263 13.56 -34.56 0.97
N PRO A 264 12.53 -34.57 0.11
CA PRO A 264 11.57 -35.67 0.03
C PRO A 264 12.25 -37.03 -0.26
N ASP A 265 11.52 -38.14 -0.05
CA ASP A 265 12.06 -39.49 -0.25
C ASP A 265 11.99 -39.97 -1.72
N GLU A 266 11.29 -39.24 -2.59
CA GLU A 266 11.10 -39.58 -3.99
C GLU A 266 12.35 -39.32 -4.86
N GLN A 267 12.58 -40.22 -5.81
CA GLN A 267 13.73 -40.18 -6.73
C GLN A 267 13.31 -39.77 -8.14
N GLU A 268 14.25 -39.18 -8.89
CA GLU A 268 14.08 -38.73 -10.28
C GLU A 268 13.00 -37.65 -10.46
N GLU A 269 12.72 -36.90 -9.41
CA GLU A 269 11.68 -35.87 -9.37
C GLU A 269 12.28 -34.46 -9.33
N THR A 270 11.51 -33.50 -9.82
CA THR A 270 11.78 -32.07 -9.63
C THR A 270 10.64 -31.44 -8.87
N PHE A 271 10.95 -30.97 -7.68
CA PHE A 271 10.06 -30.22 -6.80
C PHE A 271 10.21 -28.74 -7.06
N THR A 272 9.09 -28.05 -7.25
CA THR A 272 9.03 -26.60 -7.39
C THR A 272 8.01 -26.03 -6.42
N GLY A 273 8.14 -24.75 -6.12
CA GLY A 273 7.17 -24.04 -5.30
C GLY A 273 7.67 -22.64 -4.97
N GLU A 274 6.99 -22.01 -4.03
CA GLU A 274 7.21 -20.63 -3.63
C GLU A 274 7.23 -20.59 -2.10
N VAL A 275 8.15 -19.81 -1.53
CA VAL A 275 8.05 -19.34 -0.15
C VAL A 275 7.47 -17.93 -0.21
N VAL A 276 6.34 -17.72 0.47
CA VAL A 276 5.67 -16.42 0.53
C VAL A 276 5.92 -15.81 1.89
N LEU A 277 6.41 -14.58 1.87
CA LEU A 277 6.60 -13.72 3.02
C LEU A 277 5.53 -12.65 3.02
N VAL A 278 5.13 -12.23 4.20
CA VAL A 278 4.09 -11.22 4.37
C VAL A 278 4.53 -10.19 5.39
N ASN A 279 4.17 -8.93 5.13
CA ASN A 279 4.26 -7.86 6.09
C ASN A 279 3.18 -8.08 7.17
N SER A 280 3.59 -8.27 8.42
CA SER A 280 2.70 -8.58 9.55
C SER A 280 1.72 -7.44 9.84
N GLU A 281 2.09 -6.20 9.50
CA GLU A 281 1.22 -5.03 9.63
C GLU A 281 0.30 -4.87 8.40
N TYR A 282 0.63 -5.51 7.27
CA TYR A 282 -0.08 -5.34 6.02
C TYR A 282 -0.07 -6.60 5.14
N LEU A 283 -1.10 -7.44 5.30
CA LEU A 283 -1.15 -8.78 4.68
C LEU A 283 -1.20 -8.79 3.14
N ASP A 284 -1.49 -7.66 2.50
CA ASP A 284 -1.45 -7.55 1.03
C ASP A 284 -0.04 -7.23 0.50
N ASP A 285 0.90 -6.79 1.36
CA ASP A 285 2.31 -6.59 1.02
C ASP A 285 3.06 -7.89 1.24
N THR A 286 3.29 -8.60 0.13
CA THR A 286 3.86 -9.94 0.10
C THR A 286 5.08 -9.95 -0.80
N CYS A 287 6.05 -10.79 -0.45
CA CYS A 287 7.19 -11.08 -1.28
C CYS A 287 7.38 -12.58 -1.46
N VAL A 288 7.92 -12.99 -2.62
CA VAL A 288 7.96 -14.40 -3.04
C VAL A 288 9.38 -14.82 -3.41
N ILE A 289 9.81 -15.96 -2.85
CA ILE A 289 11.07 -16.63 -3.19
C ILE A 289 10.77 -17.91 -3.95
N ASP A 290 11.27 -17.98 -5.19
CA ASP A 290 11.16 -19.17 -6.03
C ASP A 290 12.01 -20.32 -5.49
N VAL A 291 11.42 -21.52 -5.50
CA VAL A 291 12.04 -22.76 -5.02
C VAL A 291 12.12 -23.80 -6.13
N ARG A 292 13.29 -24.43 -6.27
CA ARG A 292 13.48 -25.62 -7.10
C ARG A 292 14.46 -26.62 -6.49
N LEU A 293 14.01 -27.84 -6.21
CA LEU A 293 14.85 -28.96 -5.76
C LEU A 293 14.72 -30.13 -6.72
N ALA A 294 15.83 -30.67 -7.22
CA ALA A 294 15.83 -31.84 -8.10
C ALA A 294 16.65 -32.99 -7.51
N THR A 295 16.07 -34.20 -7.46
CA THR A 295 16.77 -35.42 -7.06
C THR A 295 17.48 -36.06 -8.26
N PRO A 296 18.57 -36.84 -8.06
CA PRO A 296 19.34 -37.43 -9.14
C PRO A 296 18.47 -38.29 -10.04
N VAL A 297 18.61 -38.09 -11.36
CA VAL A 297 18.04 -39.00 -12.35
C VAL A 297 18.99 -40.19 -12.48
N ASN A 298 18.53 -41.39 -12.14
CA ASN A 298 19.35 -42.57 -12.25
C ASN A 298 19.45 -42.97 -13.72
N GLN A 299 20.50 -42.51 -14.41
CA GLN A 299 20.84 -43.07 -15.72
C GLN A 299 21.38 -44.50 -15.53
N GLN A 300 20.51 -45.46 -15.22
CA GLN A 300 20.81 -46.85 -15.53
C GLN A 300 20.93 -46.94 -17.04
N VAL A 301 22.17 -46.91 -17.53
CA VAL A 301 22.47 -47.37 -18.88
C VAL A 301 22.05 -48.83 -18.93
N ASP A 302 20.89 -49.10 -19.50
CA ASP A 302 20.45 -50.45 -19.80
C ASP A 302 21.42 -51.03 -20.83
N ILE A 303 22.46 -51.70 -20.34
CA ILE A 303 23.44 -52.42 -21.15
C ILE A 303 22.90 -53.79 -21.58
N TYR A 304 21.70 -54.18 -21.15
CA TYR A 304 21.10 -55.47 -21.49
C TYR A 304 20.91 -55.67 -23.01
N PRO A 305 20.50 -54.68 -23.82
CA PRO A 305 20.45 -54.80 -25.28
C PRO A 305 21.84 -54.94 -25.93
N LEU A 306 22.86 -54.28 -25.37
CA LEU A 306 24.25 -54.41 -25.83
C LEU A 306 24.78 -55.81 -25.50
N PHE A 307 24.49 -56.31 -24.29
CA PHE A 307 24.87 -57.63 -23.81
C PHE A 307 24.17 -58.74 -24.61
N GLN A 308 22.87 -58.58 -24.92
CA GLN A 308 22.12 -59.48 -25.81
C GLN A 308 22.70 -59.49 -27.23
N ARG A 309 23.01 -58.33 -27.82
CA ARG A 309 23.66 -58.27 -29.15
C ARG A 309 25.03 -58.95 -29.17
N ILE A 310 25.80 -58.89 -28.08
CA ILE A 310 27.08 -59.59 -27.96
C ILE A 310 26.86 -61.11 -27.85
N LEU A 311 25.87 -61.55 -27.05
CA LEU A 311 25.52 -62.97 -26.90
C LEU A 311 24.97 -63.59 -28.19
N GLU A 312 24.12 -62.87 -28.93
CA GLU A 312 23.58 -63.32 -30.22
C GLU A 312 24.67 -63.39 -31.29
N ARG A 313 25.59 -62.42 -31.32
CA ARG A 313 26.65 -62.34 -32.33
C ARG A 313 27.82 -63.29 -32.03
N PHE A 314 28.02 -63.65 -30.77
CA PHE A 314 29.05 -64.58 -30.32
C PHE A 314 28.49 -65.58 -29.29
N PRO A 315 27.76 -66.62 -29.73
CA PRO A 315 27.12 -67.59 -28.84
C PRO A 315 28.08 -68.32 -27.90
N ASN A 316 29.36 -68.41 -28.29
CA ASN A 316 30.43 -69.04 -27.51
C ASN A 316 31.25 -68.06 -26.67
N ALA A 317 30.97 -66.74 -26.72
CA ALA A 317 31.73 -65.75 -25.96
C ALA A 317 31.68 -66.02 -24.46
N PHE A 318 30.55 -66.52 -23.96
CA PHE A 318 30.40 -66.89 -22.56
C PHE A 318 31.25 -68.10 -22.17
N LEU A 319 31.37 -69.11 -23.04
CA LEU A 319 32.25 -70.28 -22.84
C LEU A 319 33.73 -69.89 -22.83
N ILE A 320 34.13 -68.94 -23.67
CA ILE A 320 35.49 -68.42 -23.74
C ILE A 320 35.82 -67.58 -22.50
N LEU A 321 34.90 -66.71 -22.05
CA LEU A 321 35.08 -65.92 -20.82
C LEU A 321 35.16 -66.81 -19.58
N ARG A 322 34.32 -67.84 -19.47
CA ARG A 322 34.33 -68.79 -18.34
C ARG A 322 35.65 -69.55 -18.25
N HIS A 323 36.21 -69.92 -19.41
CA HIS A 323 37.50 -70.60 -19.49
C HIS A 323 38.68 -69.67 -19.17
N LEU A 324 38.62 -68.40 -19.57
CA LEU A 324 39.63 -67.37 -19.24
C LEU A 324 39.59 -66.93 -17.77
N MET A 325 38.43 -66.96 -17.12
CA MET A 325 38.26 -66.57 -15.71
C MET A 325 38.43 -67.72 -14.71
N GLY A 326 38.78 -68.94 -15.17
CA GLY A 326 39.07 -70.07 -14.28
C GLY A 326 37.87 -70.62 -13.50
N LEU A 327 36.64 -70.31 -13.91
CA LEU A 327 35.41 -70.77 -13.28
C LEU A 327 34.93 -72.05 -13.99
N GLN A 328 35.25 -73.23 -13.44
CA GLN A 328 34.52 -74.47 -13.78
C GLN A 328 33.17 -74.50 -13.08
#